data_AF-A0AB73B5B4-F1
#
_entry.id   AF-A0AB73B5B4-F1
#
_cell.length_a   1.000
_cell.length_b   1.000
_cell.length_c   1.000
_cell.angle_alpha   90.00
_cell.angle_beta   90.00
_cell.angle_gamma   90.00
#
_symmetry.space_group_name_H-M   'P 1'
#
loop_
_entity.id
_entity.type
_entity.pdbx_description
1 polymer ?
#
loop_
_entity_poly.entity_id
_entity_poly.type
_entity_poly.pdbx_seq_one_letter_code
_entity_poly.pdbx_strand_id
1 'polypeptide(L)'
;MSEALFSRMEPIQTMADGTIKQVNPFSGTEVWTVPGRGSRPFSVPAVHPAPLSEDDFHYRCAFCDGRELDTPPEKARILPSGGILRGVPIEEYEQSVPSFRRVPNLFEIVSYDYWRENYGFEMDEETRQRMESYLADPAGREHVLKTIRTKRAAAKLGDAPEDKLLEQAAGFFAGGHDVIIAARHFINGATDDSQLASSGTLSPEEHALFTAFTADAIRDLYERNRYADYVVAFQNWLAAAGASFDHLHKQVVAIDDRGMASHREVELQRRYPNMYNEWAVDYAAKQNLVIAENDHAVLLAGFGHRYPTLEIFSKAKTCEPWLHTKAELTGVSDLIHAAHAAVGADVPCNEEWHHRPADVELPQPWRVMIKLRISTLAGFEGGTKIYINTISPWDLRDRVVAKLYTARDERRVAKGIRIATECLLPRNSLRYIETLTRSPA
;
A
#
# COMPACT_ATOMS: atom_id res chain seq x y z
N MET A 1 2.28 19.42 -32.78
CA MET A 1 1.14 18.48 -32.91
C MET A 1 0.02 19.02 -32.03
N SER A 2 -1.20 19.07 -32.57
CA SER A 2 -2.30 19.96 -32.15
C SER A 2 -2.74 19.81 -30.68
N GLU A 3 -2.84 20.96 -30.02
CA GLU A 3 -3.35 21.27 -28.68
C GLU A 3 -4.85 20.98 -28.45
N ALA A 4 -5.46 20.04 -29.20
CA ALA A 4 -6.92 20.00 -29.42
C ALA A 4 -7.67 18.72 -28.97
N LEU A 5 -7.20 17.93 -28.00
CA LEU A 5 -7.89 16.66 -27.63
C LEU A 5 -8.29 16.45 -26.16
N PHE A 6 -8.02 17.39 -25.24
CA PHE A 6 -8.50 17.29 -23.85
C PHE A 6 -9.75 18.13 -23.55
N SER A 7 -10.54 18.51 -24.56
CA SER A 7 -11.89 19.02 -24.32
C SER A 7 -12.78 17.88 -23.84
N ARG A 8 -12.90 17.72 -22.52
CA ARG A 8 -13.79 16.75 -21.83
C ARG A 8 -13.94 15.42 -22.55
N MET A 9 -12.88 14.60 -22.58
CA MET A 9 -13.12 13.16 -22.72
C MET A 9 -13.98 12.77 -21.52
N GLU A 10 -15.25 12.40 -21.75
CA GLU A 10 -16.03 11.72 -20.72
C GLU A 10 -15.25 10.45 -20.33
N PRO A 11 -14.76 10.32 -19.08
CA PRO A 11 -13.90 9.21 -18.69
C PRO A 11 -14.50 7.83 -18.95
N ILE A 12 -15.82 7.71 -19.06
CA ILE A 12 -16.52 6.49 -19.37
C ILE A 12 -17.56 6.75 -20.47
N GLN A 13 -17.56 5.92 -21.51
CA GLN A 13 -18.52 5.95 -22.61
C GLN A 13 -19.08 4.54 -22.84
N THR A 14 -20.42 4.41 -22.86
CA THR A 14 -21.10 3.17 -23.24
C THR A 14 -21.47 3.20 -24.71
N MET A 15 -20.97 2.22 -25.47
CA MET A 15 -21.22 2.06 -26.89
C MET A 15 -22.57 1.36 -27.13
N ALA A 16 -23.08 1.45 -28.37
CA ALA A 16 -24.38 0.88 -28.74
C ALA A 16 -24.46 -0.65 -28.58
N ASP A 17 -23.34 -1.35 -28.68
CA ASP A 17 -23.24 -2.81 -28.47
C ASP A 17 -23.11 -3.20 -26.99
N GLY A 18 -23.07 -2.22 -26.07
CA GLY A 18 -22.83 -2.42 -24.64
C GLY A 18 -21.36 -2.41 -24.23
N THR A 19 -20.41 -2.24 -25.15
CA THR A 19 -18.99 -2.06 -24.81
C THR A 19 -18.81 -0.78 -24.01
N ILE A 20 -18.12 -0.86 -22.87
CA ILE A 20 -17.78 0.31 -22.05
C ILE A 20 -16.34 0.67 -22.33
N LYS A 21 -16.10 1.87 -22.87
CA LYS A 21 -14.76 2.43 -23.07
C LYS A 21 -14.45 3.41 -21.95
N GLN A 22 -13.27 3.29 -21.37
CA GLN A 22 -12.83 4.09 -20.24
C GLN A 22 -11.47 4.72 -20.55
N VAL A 23 -11.27 5.96 -20.10
CA VAL A 23 -9.96 6.62 -20.12
C VAL A 23 -9.69 7.21 -18.75
N ASN A 24 -8.57 6.84 -18.13
CA ASN A 24 -8.21 7.38 -16.84
C ASN A 24 -7.75 8.84 -17.00
N PRO A 25 -8.39 9.80 -16.32
CA PRO A 25 -8.14 11.23 -16.56
C PRO A 25 -6.76 11.69 -16.09
N PHE A 26 -6.08 10.92 -15.24
CA PHE A 26 -4.74 11.23 -14.72
C PHE A 26 -3.63 10.67 -15.61
N SER A 27 -3.80 9.44 -16.07
CA SER A 27 -2.74 8.70 -16.78
C SER A 27 -2.95 8.61 -18.29
N GLY A 28 -4.16 8.88 -18.79
CA GLY A 28 -4.54 8.62 -20.17
C GLY A 28 -4.67 7.14 -20.51
N THR A 29 -4.67 6.25 -19.51
CA THR A 29 -4.80 4.80 -19.72
C THR A 29 -6.17 4.46 -20.32
N GLU A 30 -6.18 3.76 -21.45
CA GLU A 30 -7.40 3.32 -22.12
C GLU A 30 -7.77 1.88 -21.73
N VAL A 31 -9.05 1.66 -21.43
CA VAL A 31 -9.55 0.35 -20.97
C VAL A 31 -10.93 0.09 -21.52
N TRP A 32 -11.17 -1.12 -22.05
CA TRP A 32 -12.48 -1.54 -22.53
C TRP A 32 -13.04 -2.69 -21.68
N THR A 33 -14.33 -2.63 -21.39
CA THR A 33 -15.11 -3.75 -20.86
C THR A 33 -16.07 -4.20 -21.96
N VAL A 34 -15.84 -5.39 -22.51
CA VAL A 34 -16.59 -5.91 -23.66
C VAL A 34 -17.65 -6.91 -23.20
N PRO A 35 -18.92 -6.80 -23.63
CA PRO A 35 -19.97 -7.77 -23.32
C PRO A 35 -19.56 -9.20 -23.66
N GLY A 36 -19.99 -10.16 -22.83
CA GLY A 36 -19.68 -11.58 -23.02
C GLY A 36 -18.25 -11.99 -22.62
N ARG A 37 -17.36 -11.05 -22.27
CA ARG A 37 -16.06 -11.36 -21.64
C ARG A 37 -16.09 -11.38 -20.11
N GLY A 38 -17.22 -11.01 -19.51
CA GLY A 38 -17.46 -11.08 -18.06
C GLY A 38 -18.10 -12.41 -17.66
N SER A 39 -17.51 -13.09 -16.66
CA SER A 39 -18.11 -14.24 -15.93
C SER A 39 -17.15 -14.92 -14.94
N ARG A 40 -15.88 -14.50 -14.86
CA ARG A 40 -14.92 -15.17 -13.97
C ARG A 40 -15.03 -14.67 -12.52
N PRO A 41 -15.01 -15.56 -11.51
CA PRO A 41 -14.84 -15.16 -10.12
C PRO A 41 -13.52 -14.39 -9.94
N PHE A 42 -13.47 -13.49 -8.96
CA PHE A 42 -12.26 -12.72 -8.66
C PHE A 42 -11.16 -13.58 -8.06
N SER A 43 -11.55 -14.63 -7.36
CA SER A 43 -10.65 -15.57 -6.73
C SER A 43 -10.79 -16.94 -7.35
N VAL A 44 -9.71 -17.72 -7.23
CA VAL A 44 -9.71 -19.15 -7.39
C VAL A 44 -9.44 -19.71 -6.00
N PRO A 45 -10.38 -20.42 -5.37
CA PRO A 45 -10.17 -21.00 -4.05
C PRO A 45 -8.92 -21.89 -4.02
N ALA A 46 -8.29 -21.98 -2.84
CA ALA A 46 -7.18 -22.92 -2.64
C ALA A 46 -7.63 -24.35 -2.98
N VAL A 47 -6.86 -25.02 -3.82
CA VAL A 47 -7.14 -26.38 -4.24
C VAL A 47 -6.45 -27.31 -3.24
N HIS A 48 -7.23 -27.94 -2.37
CA HIS A 48 -6.79 -28.84 -1.28
C HIS A 48 -5.96 -28.16 -0.17
N PRO A 49 -6.58 -27.31 0.65
CA PRO A 49 -5.89 -26.70 1.78
C PRO A 49 -5.42 -27.77 2.78
N ALA A 50 -4.24 -27.58 3.34
CA ALA A 50 -3.63 -28.50 4.29
C ALA A 50 -3.97 -28.09 5.74
N PRO A 51 -4.23 -29.04 6.65
CA PRO A 51 -4.48 -28.70 8.06
C PRO A 51 -3.24 -28.06 8.69
N LEU A 52 -3.46 -27.07 9.54
CA LEU A 52 -2.38 -26.39 10.26
C LEU A 52 -1.99 -27.14 11.54
N SER A 53 -0.69 -27.16 11.82
CA SER A 53 -0.14 -27.52 13.14
C SER A 53 0.04 -26.29 14.02
N GLU A 54 0.28 -26.46 15.33
CA GLU A 54 0.60 -25.33 16.22
C GLU A 54 1.88 -24.59 15.77
N ASP A 55 2.88 -25.32 15.27
CA ASP A 55 4.14 -24.73 14.79
C ASP A 55 3.92 -23.82 13.57
N ASP A 56 2.93 -24.10 12.71
CA ASP A 56 2.65 -23.27 11.54
C ASP A 56 2.27 -21.83 11.92
N PHE A 57 1.65 -21.61 13.09
CA PHE A 57 1.27 -20.27 13.52
C PHE A 57 2.49 -19.37 13.81
N HIS A 58 3.61 -19.98 14.21
CA HIS A 58 4.79 -19.26 14.71
C HIS A 58 6.04 -19.41 13.82
N TYR A 59 6.10 -20.42 12.96
CA TYR A 59 7.32 -20.77 12.23
C TYR A 59 7.15 -20.98 10.71
N ARG A 60 5.94 -20.78 10.17
CA ARG A 60 5.63 -21.02 8.73
C ARG A 60 6.56 -20.29 7.76
N CYS A 61 6.95 -19.06 8.07
CA CYS A 61 7.85 -18.28 7.21
C CYS A 61 8.75 -17.35 8.05
N ALA A 62 9.74 -16.73 7.38
CA ALA A 62 10.71 -15.83 8.03
C ALA A 62 10.07 -14.61 8.72
N PHE A 63 8.83 -14.27 8.41
CA PHE A 63 8.11 -13.13 9.01
C PHE A 63 7.34 -13.49 10.28
N CYS A 64 7.17 -14.78 10.58
CA CYS A 64 6.47 -15.22 11.78
C CYS A 64 7.25 -14.84 13.06
N ASP A 65 6.53 -14.69 14.16
CA ASP A 65 7.01 -14.27 15.47
C ASP A 65 7.98 -15.27 16.13
N GLY A 66 7.91 -16.56 15.78
CA GLY A 66 8.94 -17.53 16.18
C GLY A 66 10.26 -17.39 15.41
N ARG A 67 10.32 -16.53 14.37
CA ARG A 67 11.42 -16.42 13.41
C ARG A 67 11.90 -14.99 13.21
N GLU A 68 11.76 -14.13 14.22
CA GLU A 68 12.11 -12.71 14.10
C GLU A 68 13.57 -12.46 13.67
N LEU A 69 14.49 -13.35 14.07
CA LEU A 69 15.91 -13.31 13.71
C LEU A 69 16.25 -13.94 12.34
N ASP A 70 15.23 -14.23 11.53
CA ASP A 70 15.37 -14.54 10.09
C ASP A 70 15.11 -13.32 9.21
N THR A 71 14.69 -12.19 9.80
CA THR A 71 14.61 -10.88 9.16
C THR A 71 15.77 -9.98 9.59
N PRO A 72 16.19 -8.97 8.80
CA PRO A 72 17.25 -8.05 9.23
C PRO A 72 16.90 -7.34 10.56
N PRO A 73 17.90 -6.80 11.28
CA PRO A 73 17.70 -6.10 12.56
C PRO A 73 16.52 -5.13 12.53
N GLU A 74 15.62 -5.27 13.49
CA GLU A 74 14.40 -4.46 13.53
C GLU A 74 14.71 -2.97 13.73
N LYS A 75 14.10 -2.13 12.89
CA LYS A 75 14.21 -0.67 13.02
C LYS A 75 13.25 -0.12 14.06
N ALA A 76 12.03 -0.64 14.09
CA ALA A 76 10.98 -0.22 15.01
C ALA A 76 9.86 -1.27 15.10
N ARG A 77 9.02 -1.16 16.13
CA ARG A 77 7.75 -1.88 16.26
C ARG A 77 6.66 -0.98 16.81
N ILE A 78 5.42 -1.26 16.44
CA ILE A 78 4.24 -0.63 17.04
C ILE A 78 3.51 -1.61 17.95
N LEU A 79 3.19 -1.16 19.16
CA LEU A 79 2.48 -1.94 20.18
C LEU A 79 0.96 -1.83 20.00
N PRO A 80 0.16 -2.73 20.60
CA PRO A 80 -1.30 -2.63 20.61
C PRO A 80 -1.83 -1.31 21.18
N SER A 81 -1.06 -0.64 22.04
CA SER A 81 -1.38 0.69 22.57
C SER A 81 -1.26 1.82 21.55
N GLY A 82 -0.62 1.57 20.39
CA GLY A 82 -0.24 2.56 19.40
C GLY A 82 1.12 3.22 19.66
N GLY A 83 1.80 2.88 20.75
CA GLY A 83 3.17 3.34 21.00
C GLY A 83 4.16 2.69 20.04
N ILE A 84 5.08 3.49 19.49
CA ILE A 84 6.16 3.00 18.61
C ILE A 84 7.46 2.94 19.42
N LEU A 85 8.07 1.76 19.48
CA LEU A 85 9.42 1.56 20.00
C LEU A 85 10.40 1.53 18.82
N ARG A 86 11.48 2.31 18.88
CA ARG A 86 12.52 2.37 17.83
C ARG A 86 13.81 1.77 18.35
N GLY A 87 14.51 1.04 17.49
CA GLY A 87 15.84 0.50 17.79
C GLY A 87 15.89 -0.37 19.05
N VAL A 88 14.87 -1.21 19.23
CA VAL A 88 14.80 -2.16 20.36
C VAL A 88 16.07 -3.03 20.33
N PRO A 89 16.82 -3.14 21.44
CA PRO A 89 17.96 -4.05 21.52
C PRO A 89 17.51 -5.50 21.37
N ILE A 90 18.40 -6.38 20.86
CA ILE A 90 18.04 -7.77 20.53
C ILE A 90 17.60 -8.55 21.78
N GLU A 91 18.24 -8.29 22.92
CA GLU A 91 17.95 -8.86 24.23
C GLU A 91 16.60 -8.41 24.82
N GLU A 92 15.99 -7.36 24.26
CA GLU A 92 14.71 -6.82 24.69
C GLU A 92 13.54 -7.22 23.76
N TYR A 93 13.79 -8.01 22.70
CA TYR A 93 12.74 -8.37 21.73
C TYR A 93 11.55 -9.06 22.40
N GLU A 94 11.79 -9.92 23.39
CA GLU A 94 10.75 -10.65 24.12
C GLU A 94 10.02 -9.81 25.18
N GLN A 95 10.49 -8.58 25.48
CA GLN A 95 9.87 -7.72 26.50
C GLN A 95 8.59 -7.04 26.02
N SER A 96 8.29 -7.13 24.73
CA SER A 96 7.08 -6.55 24.14
C SER A 96 6.55 -7.39 22.99
N VAL A 97 5.22 -7.48 22.87
CA VAL A 97 4.55 -8.16 21.76
C VAL A 97 4.04 -7.10 20.76
N PRO A 98 4.65 -6.99 19.57
CA PRO A 98 4.28 -5.98 18.61
C PRO A 98 3.03 -6.36 17.82
N SER A 99 2.22 -5.37 17.43
CA SER A 99 1.18 -5.55 16.41
C SER A 99 1.79 -5.60 15.00
N PHE A 100 2.82 -4.78 14.76
CA PHE A 100 3.59 -4.77 13.52
C PHE A 100 5.07 -4.46 13.80
N ARG A 101 5.97 -5.05 13.02
CA ARG A 101 7.43 -4.80 13.06
C ARG A 101 7.87 -4.14 11.77
N ARG A 102 8.82 -3.20 11.83
CA ARG A 102 9.47 -2.58 10.67
C ARG A 102 10.91 -3.06 10.63
N VAL A 103 11.25 -3.77 9.58
CA VAL A 103 12.58 -4.31 9.33
C VAL A 103 13.11 -3.81 7.98
N PRO A 104 14.42 -3.72 7.78
CA PRO A 104 15.01 -3.51 6.46
C PRO A 104 14.59 -4.62 5.49
N ASN A 105 14.39 -4.28 4.22
CA ASN A 105 14.23 -5.28 3.18
C ASN A 105 15.59 -5.93 2.87
N LEU A 106 15.64 -7.27 2.83
CA LEU A 106 16.86 -8.00 2.52
C LEU A 106 17.34 -7.77 1.08
N PHE A 107 16.40 -7.54 0.16
CA PHE A 107 16.64 -7.28 -1.26
C PHE A 107 16.15 -5.87 -1.62
N GLU A 108 16.97 -4.88 -1.25
CA GLU A 108 16.69 -3.46 -1.45
C GLU A 108 16.51 -3.11 -2.94
N ILE A 109 15.60 -2.17 -3.25
CA ILE A 109 15.46 -1.60 -4.60
C ILE A 109 16.55 -0.54 -4.78
N VAL A 110 16.70 0.32 -3.77
CA VAL A 110 17.76 1.33 -3.66
C VAL A 110 18.53 1.05 -2.37
N SER A 111 19.77 0.60 -2.49
CA SER A 111 20.59 0.19 -1.34
C SER A 111 21.21 1.37 -0.61
N TYR A 112 21.67 1.17 0.63
CA TYR A 112 22.51 2.17 1.31
C TYR A 112 23.75 2.56 0.49
N ASP A 113 24.42 1.59 -0.15
CA ASP A 113 25.61 1.85 -0.98
C ASP A 113 25.28 2.77 -2.15
N TYR A 114 24.09 2.64 -2.76
CA TYR A 114 23.63 3.56 -3.80
C TYR A 114 23.61 5.01 -3.31
N TRP A 115 23.02 5.25 -2.13
CA TRP A 115 22.97 6.60 -1.55
C TRP A 115 24.36 7.12 -1.20
N ARG A 116 25.20 6.28 -0.58
CA ARG A 116 26.56 6.64 -0.20
C ARG A 116 27.41 7.02 -1.42
N GLU A 117 27.39 6.20 -2.46
CA GLU A 117 28.29 6.34 -3.62
C GLU A 117 27.86 7.47 -4.57
N ASN A 118 26.56 7.69 -4.73
CA ASN A 118 26.05 8.71 -5.66
C ASN A 118 25.82 10.08 -5.01
N TYR A 119 25.50 10.12 -3.72
CA TYR A 119 25.14 11.35 -3.01
C TYR A 119 26.07 11.69 -1.84
N GLY A 120 27.04 10.84 -1.51
CA GLY A 120 27.83 11.00 -0.28
C GLY A 120 26.96 10.91 0.96
N PHE A 121 25.87 10.13 0.92
CA PHE A 121 25.01 9.93 2.08
C PHE A 121 25.75 9.21 3.20
N GLU A 122 25.65 9.75 4.40
CA GLU A 122 26.21 9.19 5.63
C GLU A 122 25.10 8.95 6.64
N MET A 123 25.22 7.87 7.41
CA MET A 123 24.29 7.57 8.49
C MET A 123 24.31 8.69 9.53
N ASP A 124 23.14 9.06 10.06
CA ASP A 124 23.04 9.97 11.20
C ASP A 124 23.62 9.34 12.48
N GLU A 125 23.90 10.18 13.48
CA GLU A 125 24.52 9.77 14.74
C GLU A 125 23.71 8.72 15.50
N GLU A 126 22.39 8.90 15.59
CA GLU A 126 21.50 7.96 16.29
C GLU A 126 21.51 6.58 15.60
N THR A 127 21.44 6.56 14.27
CA THR A 127 21.49 5.32 13.50
C THR A 127 22.85 4.63 13.64
N ARG A 128 23.95 5.38 13.68
CA ARG A 128 25.30 4.84 13.88
C ARG A 128 25.46 4.24 15.27
N GLN A 129 25.07 4.95 16.32
CA GLN A 129 25.11 4.45 17.70
C GLN A 129 24.29 3.17 17.85
N ARG A 130 23.10 3.13 17.23
CA ARG A 130 22.26 1.92 17.22
C ARG A 130 22.98 0.74 16.55
N MET A 131 23.58 0.97 15.39
CA MET A 131 24.35 -0.07 14.69
C MET A 131 25.52 -0.58 15.54
N GLU A 132 26.31 0.33 16.10
CA GLU A 132 27.47 -0.01 16.93
C GLU A 132 27.05 -0.80 18.18
N SER A 133 25.97 -0.37 18.84
CA SER A 133 25.43 -1.04 20.03
C SER A 133 24.92 -2.45 19.70
N TYR A 134 24.21 -2.60 18.58
CA TYR A 134 23.71 -3.89 18.11
C TYR A 134 24.85 -4.86 17.72
N LEU A 135 25.95 -4.35 17.15
CA LEU A 135 27.12 -5.15 16.78
C LEU A 135 28.06 -5.45 17.97
N ALA A 136 27.97 -4.67 19.05
CA ALA A 136 28.71 -4.91 20.28
C ALA A 136 28.11 -6.06 21.10
N ASP A 137 26.79 -6.30 20.98
CA ASP A 137 26.14 -7.48 21.53
C ASP A 137 26.53 -8.74 20.72
N PRO A 138 27.00 -9.84 21.37
CA PRO A 138 27.35 -11.07 20.66
C PRO A 138 26.21 -11.70 19.85
N ALA A 139 24.98 -11.68 20.36
CA ALA A 139 23.80 -12.19 19.67
C ALA A 139 23.42 -11.27 18.50
N GLY A 140 23.51 -9.95 18.69
CA GLY A 140 23.27 -8.98 17.62
C GLY A 140 24.29 -9.08 16.47
N ARG A 141 25.57 -9.27 16.81
CA ARG A 141 26.64 -9.53 15.83
C ARG A 141 26.39 -10.80 15.02
N GLU A 142 26.09 -11.92 15.69
CA GLU A 142 25.83 -13.19 15.01
C GLU A 142 24.58 -13.09 14.12
N HIS A 143 23.54 -12.40 14.58
CA HIS A 143 22.35 -12.14 13.80
C HIS A 143 22.67 -11.38 12.50
N VAL A 144 23.44 -10.28 12.58
CA VAL A 144 23.85 -9.53 11.38
C VAL A 144 24.66 -10.40 10.42
N LEU A 145 25.64 -11.16 10.93
CA LEU A 145 26.46 -12.05 10.10
C LEU A 145 25.63 -13.13 9.41
N LYS A 146 24.70 -13.76 10.13
CA LYS A 146 23.74 -14.74 9.58
C LYS A 146 22.89 -14.11 8.48
N THR A 147 22.38 -12.91 8.69
CA THR A 147 21.56 -12.20 7.70
C THR A 147 22.35 -11.84 6.44
N ILE A 148 23.60 -11.38 6.57
CA ILE A 148 24.49 -11.12 5.43
C ILE A 148 24.78 -12.43 4.67
N ARG A 149 25.14 -13.51 5.37
CA ARG A 149 25.40 -14.82 4.74
C ARG A 149 24.18 -15.31 3.98
N THR A 150 22.97 -15.15 4.53
CA THR A 150 21.70 -15.47 3.86
C THR A 150 21.51 -14.64 2.58
N LYS A 151 21.71 -13.31 2.65
CA LYS A 151 21.63 -12.41 1.48
C LYS A 151 22.62 -12.82 0.38
N ARG A 152 23.86 -13.12 0.75
CA ARG A 152 24.93 -13.55 -0.16
C ARG A 152 24.63 -14.90 -0.81
N ALA A 153 24.16 -15.88 -0.04
CA ALA A 153 23.77 -17.18 -0.55
C ALA A 153 22.64 -17.07 -1.59
N ALA A 154 21.62 -16.25 -1.31
CA ALA A 154 20.55 -15.97 -2.27
C ALA A 154 21.05 -15.29 -3.55
N ALA A 155 22.07 -14.42 -3.44
CA ALA A 155 22.76 -13.79 -4.56
C ALA A 155 23.81 -14.70 -5.24
N LYS A 156 23.97 -15.95 -4.80
CA LYS A 156 24.99 -16.91 -5.27
C LYS A 156 26.43 -16.39 -5.12
N LEU A 157 26.66 -15.56 -4.11
CA LEU A 157 27.98 -15.07 -3.74
C LEU A 157 28.63 -16.05 -2.73
N GLY A 158 29.93 -16.25 -2.84
CA GLY A 158 30.70 -17.09 -1.91
C GLY A 158 30.81 -16.48 -0.52
N ASP A 159 31.35 -17.25 0.42
CA ASP A 159 31.66 -16.75 1.76
C ASP A 159 32.72 -15.64 1.72
N ALA A 160 32.79 -14.82 2.77
CA ALA A 160 33.77 -13.76 2.89
C ALA A 160 34.29 -13.67 4.33
N PRO A 161 35.52 -13.14 4.53
CA PRO A 161 36.03 -12.80 5.86
C PRO A 161 35.05 -11.92 6.63
N GLU A 162 34.99 -12.12 7.95
CA GLU A 162 33.99 -11.49 8.82
C GLU A 162 34.03 -9.95 8.78
N ASP A 163 35.23 -9.36 8.71
CA ASP A 163 35.43 -7.92 8.53
C ASP A 163 34.76 -7.40 7.26
N LYS A 164 34.84 -8.15 6.16
CA LYS A 164 34.17 -7.84 4.88
C LYS A 164 32.67 -8.07 4.89
N LEU A 165 32.19 -8.97 5.73
CA LEU A 165 30.76 -9.11 5.95
C LEU A 165 30.24 -7.87 6.70
N LEU A 166 30.89 -7.47 7.79
CA LEU A 166 30.44 -6.38 8.63
C LEU A 166 30.43 -5.00 7.94
N GLU A 167 31.26 -4.80 6.91
CA GLU A 167 31.16 -3.62 6.02
C GLU A 167 29.76 -3.47 5.39
N GLN A 168 29.01 -4.57 5.18
CA GLN A 168 27.66 -4.56 4.61
C GLN A 168 26.56 -4.30 5.65
N ALA A 169 26.88 -4.29 6.96
CA ALA A 169 25.91 -4.12 8.03
C ALA A 169 25.15 -2.80 7.92
N ALA A 170 25.83 -1.73 7.47
CA ALA A 170 25.26 -0.39 7.31
C ALA A 170 23.94 -0.39 6.51
N GLY A 171 23.80 -1.26 5.50
CA GLY A 171 22.57 -1.40 4.72
C GLY A 171 21.35 -1.79 5.55
N PHE A 172 21.54 -2.56 6.63
CA PHE A 172 20.44 -2.93 7.52
C PHE A 172 20.07 -1.84 8.53
N PHE A 173 20.92 -0.85 8.76
CA PHE A 173 20.61 0.21 9.72
C PHE A 173 20.17 1.50 9.03
N ALA A 174 20.79 1.84 7.90
CA ALA A 174 20.56 3.06 7.14
C ALA A 174 20.04 2.85 5.71
N GLY A 175 19.67 1.63 5.33
CA GLY A 175 19.00 1.37 4.04
C GLY A 175 17.65 2.08 3.94
N GLY A 176 17.26 2.44 2.72
CA GLY A 176 16.03 3.19 2.42
C GLY A 176 14.83 2.33 2.03
N HIS A 177 14.95 1.00 2.01
CA HIS A 177 13.88 0.07 1.68
C HIS A 177 13.53 -0.79 2.90
N ASP A 178 12.33 -0.59 3.44
CA ASP A 178 11.83 -1.29 4.61
C ASP A 178 10.58 -2.13 4.32
N VAL A 179 10.32 -3.10 5.20
CA VAL A 179 9.14 -3.96 5.22
C VAL A 179 8.44 -3.78 6.57
N ILE A 180 7.13 -3.56 6.54
CA ILE A 180 6.25 -3.55 7.71
C ILE A 180 5.51 -4.87 7.75
N ILE A 181 5.76 -5.68 8.78
CA ILE A 181 5.32 -7.07 8.92
C ILE A 181 4.23 -7.15 9.98
N ALA A 182 3.10 -7.79 9.66
CA ALA A 182 2.03 -8.06 10.63
C ALA A 182 2.42 -9.12 11.66
N ALA A 183 1.85 -9.08 12.87
CA ALA A 183 2.19 -10.03 13.92
C ALA A 183 1.88 -11.50 13.58
N ARG A 184 0.85 -11.76 12.76
CA ARG A 184 0.34 -13.12 12.51
C ARG A 184 0.28 -13.48 11.02
N HIS A 185 0.55 -14.75 10.72
CA HIS A 185 0.48 -15.32 9.38
C HIS A 185 -0.95 -15.70 8.99
N PHE A 186 -1.67 -16.37 9.90
CA PHE A 186 -3.02 -16.86 9.71
C PHE A 186 -4.00 -16.10 10.61
N ILE A 187 -5.30 -16.15 10.28
CA ILE A 187 -6.32 -15.63 11.19
C ILE A 187 -6.36 -16.44 12.49
N ASN A 188 -6.83 -15.82 13.57
CA ASN A 188 -7.02 -16.52 14.84
C ASN A 188 -8.03 -17.66 14.66
N GLY A 189 -7.65 -18.87 15.06
CA GLY A 189 -8.49 -20.06 14.92
C GLY A 189 -8.55 -20.65 13.50
N ALA A 190 -7.60 -20.30 12.62
CA ALA A 190 -7.42 -20.98 11.35
C ALA A 190 -7.25 -22.50 11.56
N THR A 191 -7.92 -23.30 10.73
CA THR A 191 -7.83 -24.76 10.74
C THR A 191 -6.97 -25.28 9.58
N ASP A 192 -6.81 -24.48 8.52
CA ASP A 192 -6.04 -24.83 7.35
C ASP A 192 -5.27 -23.63 6.77
N ASP A 193 -4.31 -23.93 5.89
CA ASP A 193 -3.36 -22.95 5.34
C ASP A 193 -3.95 -21.98 4.30
N SER A 194 -5.25 -22.08 3.97
CA SER A 194 -5.93 -21.08 3.16
C SER A 194 -6.43 -19.87 3.95
N GLN A 195 -6.48 -19.97 5.29
CA GLN A 195 -7.06 -18.97 6.17
C GLN A 195 -6.03 -17.91 6.62
N LEU A 196 -5.44 -17.23 5.63
CA LEU A 196 -4.40 -16.22 5.83
C LEU A 196 -4.91 -14.96 6.55
N ALA A 197 -4.06 -14.38 7.40
CA ALA A 197 -4.26 -13.02 7.87
C ALA A 197 -3.88 -12.05 6.75
N SER A 198 -4.86 -11.27 6.30
CA SER A 198 -4.75 -10.23 5.28
C SER A 198 -5.22 -8.88 5.81
N SER A 199 -5.01 -7.82 5.02
CA SER A 199 -5.49 -6.47 5.37
C SER A 199 -6.99 -6.44 5.67
N GLY A 200 -7.80 -7.26 4.98
CA GLY A 200 -9.25 -7.32 5.15
C GLY A 200 -9.72 -8.20 6.32
N THR A 201 -8.84 -9.01 6.92
CA THR A 201 -9.15 -9.87 8.08
C THR A 201 -8.63 -9.29 9.40
N LEU A 202 -7.86 -8.21 9.36
CA LEU A 202 -7.54 -7.42 10.55
C LEU A 202 -8.83 -6.82 11.13
N SER A 203 -8.84 -6.46 12.41
CA SER A 203 -9.87 -5.56 12.94
C SER A 203 -9.63 -4.12 12.42
N PRO A 204 -10.66 -3.25 12.43
CA PRO A 204 -10.48 -1.83 12.10
C PRO A 204 -9.38 -1.15 12.93
N GLU A 205 -9.28 -1.50 14.22
CA GLU A 205 -8.27 -0.96 15.14
C GLU A 205 -6.85 -1.45 14.77
N GLU A 206 -6.68 -2.73 14.47
CA GLU A 206 -5.40 -3.27 14.00
C GLU A 206 -4.97 -2.65 12.67
N HIS A 207 -5.92 -2.47 11.75
CA HIS A 207 -5.63 -1.82 10.47
C HIS A 207 -5.27 -0.34 10.64
N ALA A 208 -5.86 0.34 11.62
CA ALA A 208 -5.47 1.71 11.96
C ALA A 208 -4.03 1.78 12.47
N LEU A 209 -3.59 0.81 13.27
CA LEU A 209 -2.18 0.69 13.67
C LEU A 209 -1.26 0.41 12.47
N PHE A 210 -1.67 -0.48 11.56
CA PHE A 210 -0.90 -0.79 10.35
C PHE A 210 -0.70 0.45 9.46
N THR A 211 -1.78 1.21 9.28
CA THR A 211 -1.80 2.46 8.50
C THR A 211 -0.96 3.54 9.18
N ALA A 212 -1.09 3.71 10.50
CA ALA A 212 -0.34 4.70 11.26
C ALA A 212 1.16 4.42 11.23
N PHE A 213 1.54 3.15 11.38
CA PHE A 213 2.94 2.75 11.34
C PHE A 213 3.54 2.87 9.94
N THR A 214 2.73 2.66 8.89
CA THR A 214 3.14 2.94 7.51
C THR A 214 3.39 4.44 7.28
N ALA A 215 2.47 5.30 7.73
CA ALA A 215 2.65 6.74 7.65
C ALA A 215 3.89 7.22 8.43
N ASP A 216 4.11 6.67 9.64
CA ASP A 216 5.32 6.96 10.44
C ASP A 216 6.60 6.53 9.73
N ALA A 217 6.63 5.35 9.09
CA ALA A 217 7.77 4.87 8.32
C ALA A 217 8.08 5.78 7.12
N ILE A 218 7.04 6.29 6.44
CA ILE A 218 7.21 7.26 5.35
C ILE A 218 7.90 8.53 5.87
N ARG A 219 7.42 9.10 6.99
CA ARG A 219 8.03 10.28 7.62
C ARG A 219 9.49 10.05 7.98
N ASP A 220 9.77 8.95 8.68
CA ASP A 220 11.10 8.62 9.16
C ASP A 220 12.11 8.44 8.01
N LEU A 221 11.70 7.89 6.87
CA LEU A 221 12.55 7.80 5.67
C LEU A 221 12.87 9.17 5.06
N TYR A 222 11.88 10.07 4.97
CA TYR A 222 12.13 11.45 4.51
C TYR A 222 13.03 12.23 5.47
N GLU A 223 12.82 12.09 6.79
CA GLU A 223 13.61 12.78 7.81
C GLU A 223 15.07 12.31 7.82
N ARG A 224 15.31 11.01 7.61
CA ARG A 224 16.65 10.42 7.65
C ARG A 224 17.44 10.51 6.35
N ASN A 225 16.77 10.61 5.21
CA ASN A 225 17.44 10.72 3.90
C ASN A 225 16.99 11.97 3.14
N ARG A 226 17.77 13.04 3.26
CA ARG A 226 17.53 14.32 2.56
C ARG A 226 17.51 14.22 1.03
N TYR A 227 18.06 13.15 0.45
CA TYR A 227 18.13 12.94 -1.00
C TYR A 227 16.92 12.17 -1.54
N ALA A 228 16.01 11.73 -0.67
CA ALA A 228 14.79 11.07 -1.08
C ALA A 228 13.78 12.10 -1.62
N ASP A 229 13.62 12.16 -2.93
CA ASP A 229 12.59 12.95 -3.60
C ASP A 229 11.18 12.37 -3.34
N TYR A 230 11.09 11.05 -3.20
CA TYR A 230 9.85 10.37 -2.90
C TYR A 230 10.01 9.14 -2.02
N VAL A 231 9.00 8.85 -1.21
CA VAL A 231 8.91 7.59 -0.45
C VAL A 231 7.66 6.85 -0.89
N VAL A 232 7.86 5.69 -1.51
CA VAL A 232 6.78 4.84 -2.03
C VAL A 232 6.33 3.89 -0.95
N ALA A 233 5.03 3.85 -0.63
CA ALA A 233 4.43 2.81 0.19
C ALA A 233 3.49 1.94 -0.64
N PHE A 234 3.66 0.62 -0.57
CA PHE A 234 2.83 -0.34 -1.30
C PHE A 234 2.72 -1.70 -0.60
N GLN A 235 1.72 -2.49 -0.99
CA GLN A 235 1.56 -3.89 -0.60
C GLN A 235 1.23 -4.73 -1.82
N ASN A 236 1.92 -5.86 -1.95
CA ASN A 236 1.59 -6.90 -2.90
C ASN A 236 0.95 -8.04 -2.12
N TRP A 237 -0.27 -8.42 -2.47
CA TRP A 237 -1.01 -9.49 -1.81
C TRP A 237 -1.19 -10.69 -2.75
N LEU A 238 -0.68 -11.85 -2.32
CA LEU A 238 -0.58 -13.11 -3.07
C LEU A 238 0.38 -13.08 -4.27
N ALA A 239 0.86 -14.27 -4.65
CA ALA A 239 1.88 -14.45 -5.70
C ALA A 239 1.51 -13.83 -7.05
N ALA A 240 0.22 -13.89 -7.45
CA ALA A 240 -0.24 -13.30 -8.72
C ALA A 240 -0.14 -11.76 -8.77
N ALA A 241 -0.05 -11.09 -7.61
CA ALA A 241 0.22 -9.67 -7.51
C ALA A 241 1.71 -9.34 -7.26
N GLY A 242 2.59 -10.36 -7.18
CA GLY A 242 4.02 -10.20 -6.96
C GLY A 242 4.44 -10.29 -5.49
N ALA A 243 3.60 -10.84 -4.59
CA ALA A 243 4.03 -11.14 -3.23
C ALA A 243 5.02 -12.32 -3.22
N SER A 244 6.10 -12.21 -2.46
CA SER A 244 7.06 -13.32 -2.24
C SER A 244 6.73 -14.15 -0.99
N PHE A 245 5.98 -13.58 -0.07
CA PHE A 245 5.46 -14.22 1.13
C PHE A 245 3.95 -13.98 1.22
N ASP A 246 3.20 -14.98 1.66
CA ASP A 246 1.76 -14.87 1.94
C ASP A 246 1.47 -14.22 3.30
N HIS A 247 2.49 -14.03 4.13
CA HIS A 247 2.41 -13.29 5.39
C HIS A 247 2.20 -11.80 5.10
N LEU A 248 1.17 -11.19 5.71
CA LEU A 248 0.81 -9.79 5.47
C LEU A 248 1.97 -8.82 5.75
N HIS A 249 2.33 -8.06 4.72
CA HIS A 249 3.36 -7.01 4.83
C HIS A 249 3.12 -5.85 3.85
N LYS A 250 3.64 -4.67 4.21
CA LYS A 250 3.82 -3.51 3.33
C LYS A 250 5.30 -3.26 3.09
N GLN A 251 5.65 -2.66 1.97
CA GLN A 251 6.98 -2.17 1.66
C GLN A 251 6.96 -0.64 1.63
N VAL A 252 8.01 -0.02 2.16
CA VAL A 252 8.19 1.44 2.17
C VAL A 252 9.59 1.77 1.68
N VAL A 253 9.72 2.56 0.62
CA VAL A 253 10.97 2.70 -0.14
C VAL A 253 11.25 4.15 -0.46
N ALA A 254 12.38 4.66 0.01
CA ALA A 254 12.93 5.95 -0.40
C ALA A 254 13.58 5.84 -1.79
N ILE A 255 13.27 6.78 -2.67
CA ILE A 255 13.80 6.90 -4.04
C ILE A 255 14.13 8.37 -4.36
N ASP A 256 15.09 8.57 -5.26
CA ASP A 256 15.59 9.86 -5.75
C ASP A 256 14.95 10.31 -7.07
N ASP A 257 13.82 9.69 -7.43
CA ASP A 257 13.02 10.06 -8.60
C ASP A 257 11.54 9.86 -8.28
N ARG A 258 10.67 10.66 -8.88
CA ARG A 258 9.20 10.57 -8.76
C ARG A 258 8.58 9.81 -9.93
N GLY A 259 9.35 9.59 -10.98
CA GLY A 259 8.95 8.90 -12.20
C GLY A 259 8.03 9.72 -13.09
N MET A 260 7.97 9.34 -14.37
CA MET A 260 7.25 10.07 -15.41
C MET A 260 5.75 10.27 -15.14
N ALA A 261 5.10 9.33 -14.44
CA ALA A 261 3.69 9.45 -14.09
C ALA A 261 3.44 10.63 -13.14
N SER A 262 4.29 10.79 -12.11
CA SER A 262 4.20 11.91 -11.17
C SER A 262 4.43 13.25 -11.86
N HIS A 263 5.46 13.35 -12.72
CA HIS A 263 5.73 14.58 -13.48
C HIS A 263 4.53 15.02 -14.34
N ARG A 264 3.92 14.09 -15.08
CA ARG A 264 2.72 14.39 -15.89
C ARG A 264 1.52 14.80 -15.04
N GLU A 265 1.30 14.12 -13.92
CA GLU A 265 0.20 14.44 -13.02
C GLU A 265 0.36 15.85 -12.41
N VAL A 266 1.58 16.23 -12.03
CA VAL A 266 1.91 17.59 -11.56
C VAL A 266 1.66 18.64 -12.65
N GLU A 267 2.06 18.37 -13.90
CA GLU A 267 1.79 19.26 -15.05
C GLU A 267 0.28 19.44 -15.29
N LEU A 268 -0.48 18.34 -15.26
CA LEU A 268 -1.94 18.38 -15.37
C LEU A 268 -2.55 19.20 -14.24
N GLN A 269 -2.07 19.02 -13.01
CA GLN A 269 -2.57 19.74 -11.85
C GLN A 269 -2.30 21.24 -11.91
N ARG A 270 -1.15 21.67 -12.44
CA ARG A 270 -0.89 23.11 -12.65
C ARG A 270 -1.96 23.75 -13.53
N ARG A 271 -2.43 23.02 -14.54
CA ARG A 271 -3.48 23.49 -15.46
C ARG A 271 -4.89 23.33 -14.88
N TYR A 272 -5.10 22.31 -14.06
CA TYR A 272 -6.40 21.98 -13.47
C TYR A 272 -6.27 21.71 -11.96
N PRO A 273 -6.16 22.76 -11.13
CA PRO A 273 -5.85 22.61 -9.71
C PRO A 273 -6.80 21.69 -8.95
N ASN A 274 -8.10 21.70 -9.31
CA ASN A 274 -9.17 20.93 -8.67
C ASN A 274 -9.45 19.55 -9.31
N MET A 275 -8.53 19.03 -10.13
CA MET A 275 -8.74 17.81 -10.92
C MET A 275 -9.12 16.58 -10.08
N TYR A 276 -8.64 16.41 -8.85
CA TYR A 276 -9.00 15.24 -8.03
C TYR A 276 -10.46 15.27 -7.56
N ASN A 277 -11.05 16.45 -7.34
CA ASN A 277 -12.49 16.53 -7.10
C ASN A 277 -13.23 16.34 -8.43
N GLU A 278 -12.91 17.14 -9.45
CA GLU A 278 -13.71 17.22 -10.67
C GLU A 278 -13.68 15.96 -11.52
N TRP A 279 -12.51 15.33 -11.64
CA TRP A 279 -12.27 14.22 -12.57
C TRP A 279 -12.34 12.86 -11.89
N ALA A 280 -12.19 12.79 -10.56
CA ALA A 280 -12.37 11.56 -9.80
C ALA A 280 -13.66 11.59 -8.97
N VAL A 281 -13.66 12.23 -7.79
CA VAL A 281 -14.72 12.03 -6.80
C VAL A 281 -16.09 12.59 -7.23
N ASP A 282 -16.15 13.82 -7.73
CA ASP A 282 -17.40 14.43 -8.21
C ASP A 282 -17.91 13.70 -9.47
N TYR A 283 -17.00 13.23 -10.33
CA TYR A 283 -17.37 12.44 -11.50
C TYR A 283 -17.95 11.09 -11.09
N ALA A 284 -17.27 10.37 -10.20
CA ALA A 284 -17.74 9.10 -9.65
C ALA A 284 -19.10 9.24 -8.96
N ALA A 285 -19.32 10.32 -8.19
CA ALA A 285 -20.60 10.61 -7.57
C ALA A 285 -21.71 10.78 -8.62
N LYS A 286 -21.48 11.56 -9.69
CA LYS A 286 -22.44 11.73 -10.80
C LYS A 286 -22.72 10.44 -11.56
N GLN A 287 -21.74 9.54 -11.64
CA GLN A 287 -21.87 8.25 -12.31
C GLN A 287 -22.36 7.13 -11.38
N ASN A 288 -22.71 7.41 -10.12
CA ASN A 288 -23.09 6.41 -9.11
C ASN A 288 -22.00 5.34 -8.84
N LEU A 289 -20.72 5.71 -8.95
CA LEU A 289 -19.57 4.82 -8.73
C LEU A 289 -19.01 4.88 -7.31
N VAL A 290 -19.52 5.75 -6.45
CA VAL A 290 -19.13 5.77 -5.03
C VAL A 290 -19.68 4.53 -4.32
N ILE A 291 -18.80 3.87 -3.58
CA ILE A 291 -19.08 2.64 -2.84
C ILE A 291 -19.38 2.99 -1.39
N ALA A 292 -18.53 3.80 -0.76
CA ALA A 292 -18.68 4.18 0.64
C ALA A 292 -17.96 5.49 0.96
N GLU A 293 -18.35 6.15 2.04
CA GLU A 293 -17.63 7.30 2.59
C GLU A 293 -17.69 7.31 4.12
N ASN A 294 -16.80 8.09 4.72
CA ASN A 294 -16.94 8.57 6.08
C ASN A 294 -16.58 10.06 6.13
N ASP A 295 -16.34 10.59 7.32
CA ASP A 295 -16.07 12.03 7.50
C ASP A 295 -14.69 12.44 6.95
N HIS A 296 -13.78 11.47 6.79
CA HIS A 296 -12.38 11.71 6.46
C HIS A 296 -11.93 11.14 5.12
N ALA A 297 -12.70 10.25 4.49
CA ALA A 297 -12.34 9.62 3.23
C ALA A 297 -13.56 9.22 2.38
N VAL A 298 -13.31 8.94 1.10
CA VAL A 298 -14.28 8.39 0.13
C VAL A 298 -13.66 7.20 -0.61
N LEU A 299 -14.44 6.14 -0.81
CA LEU A 299 -14.10 4.92 -1.53
C LEU A 299 -15.01 4.81 -2.77
N LEU A 300 -14.41 4.65 -3.94
CA LEU A 300 -15.11 4.54 -5.22
C LEU A 300 -14.57 3.39 -6.09
N ALA A 301 -15.40 2.89 -7.00
CA ALA A 301 -14.93 2.03 -8.08
C ALA A 301 -14.22 2.89 -9.12
N GLY A 302 -12.92 2.66 -9.26
CA GLY A 302 -12.07 3.39 -10.18
C GLY A 302 -12.37 3.06 -11.63
N PHE A 303 -11.97 3.96 -12.52
CA PHE A 303 -12.19 3.85 -13.95
C PHE A 303 -10.94 4.19 -14.76
N GLY A 304 -10.84 3.56 -15.93
CA GLY A 304 -9.68 3.70 -16.82
C GLY A 304 -8.39 3.04 -16.29
N HIS A 305 -8.49 2.16 -15.30
CA HIS A 305 -7.33 1.41 -14.79
C HIS A 305 -7.10 0.11 -15.54
N ARG A 306 -5.83 -0.20 -15.80
CA ARG A 306 -5.38 -1.46 -16.42
C ARG A 306 -5.98 -2.71 -15.75
N TYR A 307 -6.23 -2.64 -14.45
CA TYR A 307 -6.88 -3.67 -13.66
C TYR A 307 -8.13 -3.07 -12.99
N PRO A 308 -9.18 -3.86 -12.69
CA PRO A 308 -10.27 -3.39 -11.84
C PRO A 308 -9.70 -2.84 -10.53
N THR A 309 -10.06 -1.60 -10.18
CA THR A 309 -9.37 -0.85 -9.12
C THR A 309 -10.39 -0.18 -8.21
N LEU A 310 -10.13 -0.21 -6.91
CA LEU A 310 -10.82 0.60 -5.91
C LEU A 310 -9.94 1.78 -5.56
N GLU A 311 -10.52 2.98 -5.53
CA GLU A 311 -9.79 4.21 -5.20
C GLU A 311 -10.32 4.78 -3.89
N ILE A 312 -9.39 5.09 -2.97
CA ILE A 312 -9.68 5.74 -1.71
C ILE A 312 -9.00 7.10 -1.72
N PHE A 313 -9.76 8.17 -1.45
CA PHE A 313 -9.21 9.53 -1.33
C PHE A 313 -9.45 10.07 0.07
N SER A 314 -8.43 10.68 0.66
CA SER A 314 -8.58 11.46 1.87
C SER A 314 -9.30 12.78 1.59
N LYS A 315 -10.26 13.11 2.45
CA LYS A 315 -10.98 14.39 2.49
C LYS A 315 -10.23 15.44 3.30
N ALA A 316 -9.08 15.11 3.91
CA ALA A 316 -8.30 16.05 4.71
C ALA A 316 -7.79 17.24 3.89
N LYS A 317 -7.49 18.34 4.58
CA LYS A 317 -6.74 19.47 3.99
C LYS A 317 -5.27 19.09 3.83
N THR A 318 -4.75 18.39 4.82
CA THR A 318 -3.38 17.89 4.86
C THR A 318 -3.17 16.82 3.79
N CYS A 319 -2.10 16.95 3.01
CA CYS A 319 -1.80 16.06 1.89
C CYS A 319 -0.91 14.88 2.30
N GLU A 320 -0.11 15.09 3.35
CA GLU A 320 0.86 14.15 3.87
C GLU A 320 0.22 13.20 4.89
N PRO A 321 0.20 11.88 4.66
CA PRO A 321 -0.43 10.93 5.57
C PRO A 321 0.15 10.98 7.00
N TRP A 322 1.45 11.30 7.14
CA TRP A 322 2.11 11.40 8.45
C TRP A 322 1.81 12.67 9.24
N LEU A 323 1.13 13.65 8.62
CA LEU A 323 0.67 14.88 9.29
C LEU A 323 -0.85 14.87 9.53
N HIS A 324 -1.54 13.78 9.16
CA HIS A 324 -2.96 13.63 9.44
C HIS A 324 -3.19 13.51 10.94
N THR A 325 -4.30 14.09 11.40
CA THR A 325 -4.77 13.82 12.77
C THR A 325 -5.11 12.33 12.93
N LYS A 326 -5.11 11.83 14.17
CA LYS A 326 -5.50 10.44 14.44
C LYS A 326 -6.87 10.09 13.82
N ALA A 327 -7.85 10.99 13.90
CA ALA A 327 -9.18 10.78 13.32
C ALA A 327 -9.15 10.72 11.79
N GLU A 328 -8.39 11.60 11.13
CA GLU A 328 -8.24 11.58 9.66
C GLU A 328 -7.56 10.30 9.18
N LEU A 329 -6.47 9.89 9.84
CA LEU A 329 -5.74 8.67 9.50
C LEU A 329 -6.60 7.43 9.73
N THR A 330 -7.28 7.32 10.88
CA THR A 330 -8.22 6.22 11.15
C THR A 330 -9.35 6.20 10.13
N GLY A 331 -9.92 7.33 9.75
CA GLY A 331 -10.99 7.36 8.76
C GLY A 331 -10.53 6.94 7.36
N VAL A 332 -9.30 7.24 6.94
CA VAL A 332 -8.75 6.68 5.70
C VAL A 332 -8.50 5.18 5.84
N SER A 333 -7.90 4.75 6.96
CA SER A 333 -7.68 3.34 7.30
C SER A 333 -8.98 2.52 7.24
N ASP A 334 -10.08 3.03 7.80
CA ASP A 334 -11.38 2.36 7.83
C ASP A 334 -11.88 2.03 6.41
N LEU A 335 -11.64 2.90 5.43
CA LEU A 335 -12.06 2.64 4.04
C LEU A 335 -11.08 1.74 3.28
N ILE A 336 -9.78 1.80 3.57
CA ILE A 336 -8.80 0.83 3.02
C ILE A 336 -9.13 -0.57 3.54
N HIS A 337 -9.36 -0.70 4.85
CA HIS A 337 -9.78 -1.93 5.51
C HIS A 337 -11.09 -2.47 4.92
N ALA A 338 -12.12 -1.63 4.85
CA ALA A 338 -13.41 -1.99 4.30
C ALA A 338 -13.33 -2.48 2.84
N ALA A 339 -12.49 -1.84 2.03
CA ALA A 339 -12.25 -2.26 0.65
C ALA A 339 -11.65 -3.67 0.60
N HIS A 340 -10.59 -3.95 1.37
CA HIS A 340 -9.99 -5.28 1.44
C HIS A 340 -10.94 -6.32 2.03
N ALA A 341 -11.70 -5.98 3.07
CA ALA A 341 -12.67 -6.88 3.70
C ALA A 341 -13.82 -7.26 2.77
N ALA A 342 -14.23 -6.35 1.88
CA ALA A 342 -15.26 -6.60 0.87
C ALA A 342 -14.73 -7.34 -0.37
N VAL A 343 -13.47 -7.10 -0.74
CA VAL A 343 -12.78 -7.80 -1.84
C VAL A 343 -12.51 -9.27 -1.47
N GLY A 344 -12.02 -9.52 -0.25
CA GLY A 344 -11.69 -10.86 0.25
C GLY A 344 -10.18 -11.17 0.21
N ALA A 345 -9.73 -11.99 1.16
CA ALA A 345 -8.32 -12.38 1.32
C ALA A 345 -7.80 -13.29 0.19
N ASP A 346 -8.69 -13.86 -0.60
CA ASP A 346 -8.40 -14.79 -1.70
C ASP A 346 -8.23 -14.07 -3.05
N VAL A 347 -8.34 -12.73 -3.09
CA VAL A 347 -8.19 -11.94 -4.31
C VAL A 347 -6.81 -11.29 -4.35
N PRO A 348 -5.96 -11.63 -5.32
CA PRO A 348 -4.63 -11.01 -5.44
C PRO A 348 -4.78 -9.53 -5.77
N CYS A 349 -4.06 -8.67 -5.06
CA CYS A 349 -4.12 -7.23 -5.30
C CYS A 349 -2.81 -6.50 -5.00
N ASN A 350 -2.65 -5.33 -5.64
CA ASN A 350 -1.65 -4.35 -5.27
C ASN A 350 -2.36 -3.18 -4.58
N GLU A 351 -1.87 -2.77 -3.41
CA GLU A 351 -2.27 -1.52 -2.75
C GLU A 351 -1.13 -0.51 -2.92
N GLU A 352 -1.43 0.65 -3.50
CA GLU A 352 -0.44 1.68 -3.82
C GLU A 352 -0.85 3.01 -3.18
N TRP A 353 0.05 3.63 -2.41
CA TRP A 353 -0.18 4.92 -1.78
C TRP A 353 0.39 6.05 -2.64
N HIS A 354 -0.40 7.10 -2.81
CA HIS A 354 0.02 8.33 -3.47
C HIS A 354 -0.25 9.51 -2.54
N HIS A 355 0.78 10.31 -2.28
CA HIS A 355 0.68 11.55 -1.54
C HIS A 355 1.50 12.63 -2.24
N ARG A 356 1.37 13.88 -1.80
CA ARG A 356 2.18 14.98 -2.30
C ARG A 356 3.68 14.66 -2.11
N PRO A 357 4.49 14.66 -3.18
CA PRO A 357 5.94 14.54 -3.05
C PRO A 357 6.54 15.73 -2.29
N ALA A 358 7.69 15.53 -1.63
CA ALA A 358 8.28 16.53 -0.75
C ALA A 358 8.68 17.83 -1.47
N ASP A 359 9.06 17.74 -2.75
CA ASP A 359 9.48 18.85 -3.60
C ASP A 359 8.33 19.50 -4.40
N VAL A 360 7.10 19.02 -4.25
CA VAL A 360 5.93 19.52 -4.97
C VAL A 360 5.09 20.44 -4.09
N GLU A 361 4.95 21.70 -4.51
CA GLU A 361 4.13 22.68 -3.78
C GLU A 361 2.62 22.47 -3.96
N LEU A 362 2.20 21.94 -5.11
CA LEU A 362 0.78 21.77 -5.45
C LEU A 362 0.12 20.77 -4.48
N PRO A 363 -1.04 21.10 -3.90
CA PRO A 363 -1.66 20.22 -2.91
C PRO A 363 -2.23 18.98 -3.59
N GLN A 364 -1.76 17.79 -3.21
CA GLN A 364 -2.26 16.52 -3.76
C GLN A 364 -2.86 15.69 -2.62
N PRO A 365 -4.17 15.37 -2.64
CA PRO A 365 -4.77 14.61 -1.55
C PRO A 365 -4.10 13.24 -1.45
N TRP A 366 -3.85 12.78 -0.23
CA TRP A 366 -3.46 11.39 -0.02
C TRP A 366 -4.55 10.47 -0.56
N ARG A 367 -4.16 9.52 -1.40
CA ARG A 367 -5.04 8.52 -1.99
C ARG A 367 -4.37 7.16 -2.04
N VAL A 368 -5.19 6.12 -2.04
CA VAL A 368 -4.77 4.72 -2.11
C VAL A 368 -5.50 4.01 -3.24
N MET A 369 -4.77 3.26 -4.04
CA MET A 369 -5.30 2.48 -5.16
C MET A 369 -5.17 0.99 -4.85
N ILE A 370 -6.28 0.26 -4.79
CA ILE A 370 -6.29 -1.20 -4.64
C ILE A 370 -6.62 -1.82 -6.00
N LYS A 371 -5.60 -2.32 -6.70
CA LYS A 371 -5.69 -2.89 -8.05
C LYS A 371 -5.83 -4.40 -7.96
N LEU A 372 -6.96 -4.94 -8.41
CA LEU A 372 -7.28 -6.36 -8.36
C LEU A 372 -6.58 -7.10 -9.51
N ARG A 373 -5.61 -7.96 -9.18
CA ARG A 373 -4.74 -8.68 -10.13
C ARG A 373 -5.39 -9.97 -10.63
N ILE A 374 -6.62 -9.83 -11.11
CA ILE A 374 -7.51 -10.93 -11.50
C ILE A 374 -7.51 -11.21 -13.01
N SER A 375 -6.63 -10.56 -13.77
CA SER A 375 -6.52 -10.71 -15.22
C SER A 375 -5.06 -10.76 -15.64
N THR A 376 -4.73 -11.69 -16.53
CA THR A 376 -3.42 -11.77 -17.18
C THR A 376 -3.48 -10.98 -18.48
N LEU A 377 -2.48 -10.12 -18.73
CA LEU A 377 -2.39 -9.42 -20.01
C LEU A 377 -2.07 -10.41 -21.13
N ALA A 378 -2.67 -10.18 -22.30
CA ALA A 378 -2.38 -10.94 -23.52
C ALA A 378 -1.74 -10.04 -24.59
N GLY A 379 -1.57 -10.59 -25.80
CA GLY A 379 -0.89 -9.91 -26.90
C GLY A 379 -1.60 -8.63 -27.39
N PHE A 380 -2.92 -8.53 -27.21
CA PHE A 380 -3.70 -7.36 -27.60
C PHE A 380 -3.25 -6.12 -26.81
N GLU A 381 -3.27 -6.22 -25.48
CA GLU A 381 -2.90 -5.13 -24.58
C GLU A 381 -1.43 -4.73 -24.75
N GLY A 382 -0.56 -5.71 -25.03
CA GLY A 382 0.85 -5.48 -25.29
C GLY A 382 1.11 -4.54 -26.48
N GLY A 383 0.39 -4.75 -27.59
CA GLY A 383 0.57 -4.02 -28.84
C GLY A 383 -0.21 -2.72 -28.95
N THR A 384 -1.42 -2.63 -28.38
CA THR A 384 -2.28 -1.44 -28.50
C THR A 384 -2.17 -0.48 -27.33
N LYS A 385 -1.74 -0.97 -26.16
CA LYS A 385 -1.86 -0.27 -24.86
C LYS A 385 -3.31 0.07 -24.45
N ILE A 386 -4.28 -0.55 -25.11
CA ILE A 386 -5.68 -0.58 -24.68
C ILE A 386 -5.86 -1.85 -23.85
N TYR A 387 -6.28 -1.70 -22.59
CA TYR A 387 -6.45 -2.82 -21.67
C TYR A 387 -7.87 -3.36 -21.69
N ILE A 388 -8.04 -4.65 -21.40
CA ILE A 388 -9.37 -5.27 -21.32
C ILE A 388 -9.67 -5.66 -19.87
N ASN A 389 -10.76 -5.13 -19.33
CA ASN A 389 -11.30 -5.54 -18.03
C ASN A 389 -12.53 -6.43 -18.22
N THR A 390 -12.67 -7.46 -17.39
CA THR A 390 -13.81 -8.39 -17.41
C THR A 390 -14.99 -7.94 -16.57
N ILE A 391 -14.87 -6.79 -15.91
CA ILE A 391 -15.92 -6.21 -15.06
C ILE A 391 -16.00 -4.70 -15.32
N SER A 392 -17.21 -4.15 -15.32
CA SER A 392 -17.40 -2.71 -15.42
C SER A 392 -17.18 -2.01 -14.07
N PRO A 393 -16.92 -0.70 -14.04
CA PRO A 393 -16.85 0.04 -12.77
C PRO A 393 -18.14 -0.08 -11.95
N TRP A 394 -19.32 -0.11 -12.59
CA TRP A 394 -20.61 -0.28 -11.91
C TRP A 394 -20.78 -1.67 -11.30
N ASP A 395 -20.46 -2.74 -12.05
CA ASP A 395 -20.55 -4.10 -11.52
C ASP A 395 -19.55 -4.33 -10.38
N LEU A 396 -18.35 -3.73 -10.48
CA LEU A 396 -17.36 -3.75 -9.39
C LEU A 396 -17.92 -3.05 -8.14
N ARG A 397 -18.48 -1.85 -8.32
CA ARG A 397 -19.12 -1.07 -7.26
C ARG A 397 -20.23 -1.87 -6.58
N ASP A 398 -21.16 -2.43 -7.35
CA ASP A 398 -22.29 -3.19 -6.81
C ASP A 398 -21.86 -4.45 -6.06
N ARG A 399 -20.87 -5.16 -6.60
CA ARG A 399 -20.29 -6.33 -5.93
C ARG A 399 -19.64 -5.96 -4.59
N VAL A 400 -18.86 -4.89 -4.55
CA VAL A 400 -18.20 -4.43 -3.32
C VAL A 400 -19.22 -3.91 -2.30
N VAL A 401 -20.21 -3.13 -2.74
CA VAL A 401 -21.31 -2.65 -1.88
C VAL A 401 -22.04 -3.81 -1.23
N ALA A 402 -22.42 -4.84 -2.00
CA ALA A 402 -23.11 -6.01 -1.46
C ALA A 402 -22.27 -6.71 -0.37
N LYS A 403 -20.97 -6.92 -0.63
CA LYS A 403 -20.05 -7.52 0.35
C LYS A 403 -19.82 -6.65 1.57
N LEU A 404 -19.81 -5.33 1.40
CA LEU A 404 -19.60 -4.39 2.48
C LEU A 404 -20.81 -4.32 3.43
N TYR A 405 -22.04 -4.44 2.91
CA TYR A 405 -23.23 -4.60 3.76
C TYR A 405 -23.13 -5.86 4.63
N THR A 406 -22.79 -7.01 4.05
CA THR A 406 -22.56 -8.24 4.81
C THR A 406 -21.48 -8.06 5.88
N ALA A 407 -20.35 -7.43 5.53
CA ALA A 407 -19.28 -7.17 6.48
C ALA A 407 -19.68 -6.23 7.62
N ARG A 408 -20.56 -5.26 7.35
CA ARG A 408 -21.12 -4.36 8.36
C ARG A 408 -22.07 -5.08 9.31
N ASP A 409 -22.94 -5.94 8.79
CA ASP A 409 -23.88 -6.72 9.60
C ASP A 409 -23.14 -7.70 10.54
N GLU A 410 -22.04 -8.27 10.05
CA GLU A 410 -21.11 -9.11 10.82
C GLU A 410 -20.17 -8.31 11.72
N ARG A 411 -20.27 -6.96 11.73
CA ARG A 411 -19.45 -6.03 12.53
C ARG A 411 -17.95 -6.17 12.27
N ARG A 412 -17.57 -6.55 11.05
CA ARG A 412 -16.16 -6.68 10.63
C ARG A 412 -15.55 -5.36 10.19
N VAL A 413 -16.36 -4.39 9.77
CA VAL A 413 -15.90 -3.05 9.33
C VAL A 413 -16.35 -1.96 10.30
N ALA A 414 -15.70 -0.80 10.23
CA ALA A 414 -16.00 0.33 11.11
C ALA A 414 -17.46 0.81 10.98
N LYS A 415 -18.09 1.13 12.12
CA LYS A 415 -19.52 1.49 12.20
C LYS A 415 -19.86 2.82 11.53
N GLY A 416 -18.90 3.74 11.40
CA GLY A 416 -19.10 5.08 10.84
C GLY A 416 -19.14 5.15 9.32
N ILE A 417 -19.05 4.01 8.63
CA ILE A 417 -19.01 3.94 7.16
C ILE A 417 -20.44 4.03 6.61
N ARG A 418 -20.68 5.07 5.82
CA ARG A 418 -21.89 5.23 5.01
C ARG A 418 -21.69 4.48 3.70
N ILE A 419 -22.59 3.56 3.37
CA ILE A 419 -22.48 2.69 2.19
C ILE A 419 -23.50 3.10 1.13
N ALA A 420 -23.06 3.17 -0.13
CA ALA A 420 -23.89 3.41 -1.30
C ALA A 420 -24.80 4.64 -1.15
N THR A 421 -26.12 4.44 -1.08
CA THR A 421 -27.12 5.51 -0.98
C THR A 421 -27.08 6.28 0.33
N GLU A 422 -26.34 5.80 1.32
CA GLU A 422 -26.12 6.51 2.59
C GLU A 422 -25.05 7.61 2.46
N CYS A 423 -24.25 7.62 1.39
CA CYS A 423 -23.20 8.61 1.18
C CYS A 423 -23.80 10.00 0.92
N LEU A 424 -23.21 11.05 1.52
CA LEU A 424 -23.67 12.43 1.37
C LEU A 424 -23.24 13.05 0.03
N LEU A 425 -22.05 12.69 -0.46
CA LEU A 425 -21.52 13.09 -1.76
C LEU A 425 -21.53 14.62 -2.03
N PRO A 426 -21.13 15.49 -1.09
CA PRO A 426 -21.04 16.91 -1.38
C PRO A 426 -20.00 17.17 -2.47
N ARG A 427 -20.30 18.09 -3.38
CA ARG A 427 -19.35 18.52 -4.40
C ARG A 427 -18.09 19.08 -3.74
N ASN A 428 -16.93 18.79 -4.31
CA ASN A 428 -15.64 19.19 -3.75
C ASN A 428 -15.39 18.64 -2.32
N SER A 429 -15.76 17.38 -2.09
CA SER A 429 -15.59 16.74 -0.78
C SER A 429 -14.13 16.58 -0.35
N LEU A 430 -13.17 16.64 -1.28
CA LEU A 430 -11.74 16.63 -0.97
C LEU A 430 -11.26 18.06 -0.67
N ARG A 431 -10.76 18.27 0.56
CA ARG A 431 -10.46 19.61 1.10
C ARG A 431 -9.00 20.07 0.89
N TYR A 432 -8.23 19.36 0.07
CA TYR A 432 -6.82 19.66 -0.22
C TYR A 432 -6.59 21.06 -0.84
N ILE A 433 -7.63 21.69 -1.40
CA ILE A 433 -7.59 23.09 -1.85
C ILE A 433 -8.26 23.97 -0.79
N GLU A 434 -7.47 24.81 -0.12
CA GLU A 434 -7.96 25.67 0.96
C GLU A 434 -9.10 26.61 0.51
N THR A 435 -9.01 27.16 -0.70
CA THR A 435 -9.97 28.16 -1.20
C THR A 435 -11.35 27.58 -1.49
N LEU A 436 -11.47 26.27 -1.78
CA LEU A 436 -12.75 25.61 -2.04
C LEU A 436 -13.52 25.28 -0.76
N THR A 437 -12.86 25.27 0.40
CA THR A 437 -13.51 25.00 1.70
C THR A 437 -14.37 26.16 2.22
N ARG A 438 -14.44 27.28 1.47
CA ARG A 438 -15.15 28.51 1.87
C ARG A 438 -16.45 28.80 1.10
N SER A 439 -16.89 27.95 0.17
CA SER A 439 -18.18 28.15 -0.49
C SER A 439 -19.30 27.48 0.33
N PRO A 440 -20.33 28.22 0.79
CA PRO A 440 -21.55 27.61 1.29
C PRO A 440 -22.27 26.89 0.15
N ALA A 441 -23.04 25.86 0.55
CA ALA A 441 -23.88 24.99 -0.26
C ALA A 441 -24.77 25.71 -1.29
#